data_AF-A0A963JEY2-F1
#
_entry.id   AF-A0A963JEY2-F1
#
_cell.length_a   1.000
_cell.length_b   1.000
_cell.length_c   1.000
_cell.angle_alpha   90.00
_cell.angle_beta   90.00
_cell.angle_gamma   90.00
#
_symmetry.space_group_name_H-M   'P 1'
#
loop_
_entity.id
_entity.type
_entity.pdbx_description
1 polymer ?
#
loop_
_entity_poly.entity_id
_entity_poly.type
_entity_poly.pdbx_seq_one_letter_code
_entity_poly.pdbx_strand_id
1 'polypeptide(L)' 'MDTSPPRDTALMAHAIRALAMDAVQAANSGHPGAPMGMAEMAVALWGR' A
#
# COMPACT_ATOMS: atom_id res chain seq x y z
N MET A 1 -3.36 28.70 10.48
CA MET A 1 -4.32 27.57 10.52
C MET A 1 -3.81 26.56 9.53
N ASP A 2 -3.42 25.36 9.99
CA ASP A 2 -2.92 24.28 9.14
C ASP A 2 -4.10 23.73 8.31
N THR A 3 -4.04 23.86 6.99
CA THR A 3 -5.07 23.44 6.04
C THR A 3 -4.67 22.15 5.30
N SER A 4 -3.64 21.45 5.75
CA SER A 4 -3.26 20.19 5.11
C SER A 4 -4.36 19.14 5.33
N PRO A 5 -4.83 18.46 4.26
CA PRO A 5 -5.78 17.38 4.41
C PRO A 5 -5.19 16.27 5.30
N PRO A 6 -6.01 15.61 6.13
CA PRO A 6 -5.52 14.54 7.00
C PRO A 6 -4.89 13.42 6.16
N ARG A 7 -3.72 12.94 6.59
CA ARG A 7 -3.07 11.79 5.96
C ARG A 7 -3.93 10.54 6.17
N ASP A 8 -4.47 10.00 5.08
CA ASP A 8 -5.22 8.75 5.11
C ASP A 8 -4.27 7.55 4.91
N THR A 9 -3.85 6.97 6.02
CA THR A 9 -2.95 5.80 6.03
C THR A 9 -3.63 4.54 5.49
N ALA A 10 -4.96 4.45 5.56
CA ALA A 10 -5.71 3.33 5.00
C ALA A 10 -5.68 3.40 3.47
N LEU A 11 -5.88 4.59 2.88
CA LEU A 11 -5.74 4.78 1.43
C LEU A 11 -4.33 4.40 0.94
N MET A 12 -3.29 4.78 1.68
CA MET A 12 -1.90 4.41 1.35
C MET A 12 -1.67 2.89 1.40
N ALA A 13 -2.19 2.20 2.43
CA ALA A 13 -2.08 0.75 2.53
C ALA A 13 -2.89 0.04 1.43
N HIS A 14 -4.08 0.53 1.10
CA HIS A 14 -4.88 0.02 -0.01
C HIS A 14 -4.19 0.21 -1.36
N ALA A 15 -3.49 1.33 -1.58
CA ALA A 15 -2.70 1.54 -2.78
C ALA A 15 -1.59 0.49 -2.93
N ILE A 16 -0.86 0.18 -1.85
CA ILE A 16 0.18 -0.87 -1.84
C ILE A 16 -0.43 -2.23 -2.23
N ARG A 17 -1.60 -2.57 -1.67
CA ARG A 17 -2.29 -3.83 -1.97
C ARG A 17 -2.72 -3.90 -3.42
N ALA A 18 -3.36 -2.85 -3.94
CA ALA A 18 -3.83 -2.79 -5.32
C ALA A 18 -2.66 -2.98 -6.28
N LEU A 19 -1.59 -2.21 -6.10
CA LEU A 19 -0.39 -2.30 -6.94
C LEU A 19 0.27 -3.69 -6.87
N ALA A 20 0.36 -4.30 -5.70
CA ALA A 20 0.92 -5.64 -5.56
C ALA A 20 0.07 -6.71 -6.25
N MET A 21 -1.27 -6.64 -6.12
CA MET A 21 -2.19 -7.55 -6.80
C MET A 21 -2.09 -7.39 -8.32
N ASP A 22 -2.18 -6.15 -8.82
CA ASP A 22 -2.18 -5.85 -10.25
C ASP A 22 -0.85 -6.23 -10.91
N ALA A 23 0.29 -5.95 -10.24
CA ALA A 23 1.60 -6.31 -10.75
C ALA A 23 1.78 -7.84 -10.88
N VAL A 24 1.33 -8.61 -9.89
CA VAL A 24 1.39 -10.07 -9.95
C VAL A 24 0.46 -10.62 -11.03
N GLN A 25 -0.75 -10.07 -11.16
CA GLN A 25 -1.67 -10.46 -12.23
C GLN A 25 -1.08 -10.16 -13.62
N ALA A 26 -0.55 -8.95 -13.82
CA ALA A 26 0.07 -8.55 -15.08
C ALA A 26 1.29 -9.40 -15.45
N ALA A 27 2.07 -9.84 -14.46
CA ALA A 27 3.21 -10.74 -14.67
C ALA A 27 2.80 -12.23 -14.79
N ASN A 28 1.54 -12.57 -14.52
CA ASN A 28 1.04 -13.95 -14.38
C ASN A 28 1.92 -14.83 -13.48
N SER A 29 2.59 -14.22 -12.49
CA SER A 29 3.62 -14.85 -11.68
C SER A 29 3.96 -13.98 -10.47
N GLY A 30 4.20 -14.61 -9.31
CA GLY A 30 4.59 -13.93 -8.07
C GLY A 30 3.68 -14.24 -6.88
N HIS A 31 3.94 -13.59 -5.74
CA HIS A 31 3.24 -13.82 -4.47
C HIS A 31 2.73 -12.49 -3.87
N PRO A 32 1.46 -12.12 -4.08
CA PRO A 32 0.93 -10.83 -3.65
C PRO A 32 0.65 -10.80 -2.14
N GLY A 33 0.55 -11.97 -1.49
CA GLY A 33 0.15 -12.09 -0.08
C GLY A 33 1.07 -11.39 0.91
N ALA A 34 2.40 -11.52 0.75
CA ALA A 34 3.36 -10.86 1.64
C ALA A 34 3.32 -9.32 1.50
N PRO A 35 3.40 -8.72 0.29
CA PRO A 35 3.19 -7.28 0.11
C PRO A 35 1.84 -6.76 0.64
N MET A 36 0.75 -7.51 0.43
CA MET A 36 -0.58 -7.10 0.90
C MET A 36 -0.73 -7.13 2.42
N GLY A 37 -0.14 -8.13 3.08
CA GLY A 37 -0.17 -8.29 4.54
C GLY A 37 0.75 -7.33 5.28
N MET A 38 1.79 -6.81 4.61
CA MET A 38 2.74 -5.85 5.19
C MET A 38 2.42 -4.38 4.85
N ALA A 39 1.30 -4.10 4.18
CA ALA A 39 0.99 -2.74 3.69
C ALA A 39 0.94 -1.69 4.81
N GLU A 40 0.33 -2.00 5.95
CA GLU A 40 0.27 -1.14 7.14
C GLU A 40 1.66 -0.89 7.74
N MET A 41 2.49 -1.92 7.78
CA MET A 41 3.87 -1.82 8.27
C MET A 41 4.69 -0.91 7.34
N ALA A 42 4.47 -1.01 6.04
CA ALA A 42 5.12 -0.16 5.07
C ALA A 42 4.71 1.31 5.23
N VAL A 43 3.42 1.59 5.44
CA VAL A 43 2.95 2.96 5.73
C VAL A 43 3.53 3.47 7.06
N ALA A 44 3.61 2.64 8.09
CA ALA A 44 4.20 3.02 9.38
C ALA A 44 5.71 3.35 9.28
N LEU A 45 6.46 2.62 8.45
CA LEU A 45 7.90 2.82 8.30
C LEU A 45 8.25 3.95 7.33
N TRP A 46 7.51 4.09 6.22
CA TRP A 46 7.87 4.97 5.11
C TRP A 46 6.87 6.10 4.83
N GLY A 47 5.70 6.14 5.47
CA GLY A 47 4.62 7.10 5.19
C GLY A 47 4.81 8.52 5.76
N ARG A 48 6.05 8.95 5.97
CA ARG A 48 6.41 10.24 6.59
C ARG A 48 6.21 11.44 5.63
#